data_AF-A0A521AXT2-F1
#
_entry.id   AF-A0A521AXT2-F1
#
_cell.length_a   1.000
_cell.length_b   1.000
_cell.length_c   1.000
_cell.angle_alpha   90.00
_cell.angle_beta   90.00
_cell.angle_gamma   90.00
#
_symmetry.space_group_name_H-M   'P 1'
#
loop_
_entity.id
_entity.type
_entity.pdbx_description
1 polymer ?
#
loop_
_entity_poly.entity_id
_entity_poly.type
_entity_poly.pdbx_seq_one_letter_code
_entity_poly.pdbx_strand_id
1 'polypeptide(L)'
;MDVQSHYSSDRLRRDIAYIKGLMEGQLQENRAPEGKVLNQMIQLLDGMAEDHERLNVRLTELEEYVEAVDEDLNEVELLVYDEMEDAEDEEDIGFWEMTCPDCHESILVNEEIFESGGMVDLKCPQCDTLLIVSDEGDVNRPERSGQSPVIQTAESSVEQ
;
A
#
# COMPACT_ATOMS: atom_id res chain seq x y z
N MET A 1 -15.50 18.04 1.27
CA MET A 1 -16.77 17.26 1.22
C MET A 1 -17.55 17.49 2.54
N ASP A 2 -17.59 18.74 3.00
CA ASP A 2 -17.50 19.02 4.45
C ASP A 2 -18.85 19.28 5.15
N VAL A 3 -19.90 19.45 4.35
CA VAL A 3 -21.23 19.87 4.84
C VAL A 3 -21.94 18.75 5.62
N GLN A 4 -21.67 17.47 5.29
CA GLN A 4 -22.38 16.35 5.92
C GLN A 4 -21.85 15.99 7.31
N SER A 5 -20.54 16.17 7.56
CA SER A 5 -19.90 15.86 8.85
C SER A 5 -20.40 16.80 9.96
N HIS A 6 -20.35 18.11 9.73
CA HIS A 6 -20.76 19.11 10.72
C HIS A 6 -22.26 19.05 11.09
N TYR A 7 -23.14 18.74 10.13
CA TYR A 7 -24.58 18.66 10.37
C TYR A 7 -24.97 17.56 11.37
N SER A 8 -24.18 16.48 11.44
CA SER A 8 -24.43 15.35 12.35
C SER A 8 -24.10 15.68 13.81
N SER A 9 -22.98 16.37 14.05
CA SER A 9 -22.55 16.76 15.41
C SER A 9 -23.47 17.82 16.03
N ASP A 10 -23.88 18.82 15.25
CA ASP A 10 -24.80 19.87 15.69
C ASP A 10 -26.21 19.36 16.02
N ARG A 11 -26.64 18.30 15.34
CA ARG A 11 -27.89 17.62 15.66
C ARG A 11 -27.79 16.91 17.01
N LEU A 12 -26.69 16.19 17.24
CA LEU A 12 -26.46 15.45 18.49
C LEU A 12 -26.50 16.39 19.71
N ARG A 13 -25.82 17.54 19.64
CA ARG A 13 -25.85 18.57 20.70
C ARG A 13 -27.24 19.14 20.93
N ARG A 14 -27.99 19.43 19.86
CA ARG A 14 -29.37 19.93 19.95
C ARG A 14 -30.29 18.92 20.64
N ASP A 15 -30.17 17.65 20.28
CA ASP A 15 -31.00 16.59 20.86
C ASP A 15 -30.66 16.39 22.35
N ILE A 16 -29.37 16.41 22.73
CA ILE A 16 -28.94 16.35 24.14
C ILE A 16 -29.44 17.57 24.93
N ALA A 17 -29.31 18.78 24.39
CA ALA A 17 -29.79 20.01 25.04
C ALA A 17 -31.30 20.01 25.23
N TYR A 18 -32.06 19.51 24.25
CA TYR A 18 -33.51 19.34 24.35
C TYR A 18 -33.90 18.39 25.48
N ILE A 19 -33.24 17.22 25.58
CA ILE A 19 -33.50 16.23 26.63
C ILE A 19 -33.13 16.78 28.01
N LYS A 20 -31.98 17.48 28.13
CA LYS A 20 -31.58 18.19 29.37
C LYS A 20 -32.65 19.16 29.85
N GLY A 21 -33.15 20.02 28.97
CA GLY A 21 -34.20 20.99 29.30
C GLY A 21 -35.51 20.32 29.73
N LEU A 22 -35.87 19.18 29.11
CA LEU A 22 -37.05 18.41 29.48
C LEU A 22 -36.95 17.83 30.90
N MET A 23 -35.75 17.36 31.27
CA MET A 23 -35.49 16.80 32.60
C MET A 23 -35.39 17.86 33.70
N GLU A 24 -34.86 19.04 33.41
CA GLU A 24 -34.80 20.16 34.37
C GLU A 24 -36.21 20.63 34.79
N GLY A 25 -37.20 20.51 33.90
CA GLY A 25 -38.60 20.82 34.18
C GLY A 25 -39.30 19.86 35.16
N GLN A 26 -38.72 18.70 35.46
CA GLN A 26 -39.34 17.65 36.30
C GLN A 26 -38.57 17.46 37.62
N LEU A 27 -38.71 18.43 38.53
CA LEU A 27 -37.99 18.50 39.82
C LEU A 27 -38.22 17.31 40.77
N GLN A 28 -39.35 16.60 40.70
CA GLN A 28 -39.66 15.47 41.58
C GLN A 28 -39.08 14.14 41.10
N GLU A 29 -38.92 13.93 39.78
CA GLU A 29 -38.33 12.70 39.24
C GLU A 29 -36.80 12.68 39.35
N ASN A 30 -36.14 13.84 39.34
CA ASN A 30 -34.68 13.93 39.51
C ASN A 30 -34.16 13.41 40.87
N ARG A 31 -35.03 13.26 41.89
CA ARG A 31 -34.64 12.66 43.19
C ARG A 31 -34.81 11.15 43.22
N ALA A 32 -35.62 10.58 42.33
CA ALA A 32 -35.81 9.15 42.20
C ALA A 32 -34.50 8.49 41.70
N PRO A 33 -34.21 7.24 42.09
CA PRO A 33 -33.01 6.54 41.62
C PRO A 33 -32.94 6.47 40.09
N GLU A 34 -34.08 6.35 39.41
CA GLU A 34 -34.20 6.35 37.96
C GLU A 34 -33.77 7.70 37.35
N GLY A 35 -34.23 8.82 37.91
CA GLY A 35 -33.86 10.16 37.45
C GLY A 35 -32.36 10.46 37.61
N LYS A 36 -31.73 9.95 38.67
CA LYS A 36 -30.27 10.05 38.85
C LYS A 36 -29.49 9.30 37.77
N VAL A 37 -29.94 8.10 37.40
CA VAL A 37 -29.31 7.31 36.34
C VAL A 37 -29.46 8.02 34.99
N LEU A 38 -30.67 8.49 34.67
CA LEU A 38 -30.91 9.23 33.42
C LEU A 38 -30.05 10.50 33.32
N ASN A 39 -29.91 11.24 34.43
CA ASN A 39 -29.07 12.43 34.46
C ASN A 39 -27.59 12.09 34.20
N GLN A 40 -27.09 11.02 34.81
CA GLN A 40 -25.73 10.51 34.54
C GLN A 40 -25.55 10.04 33.10
N MET A 41 -26.54 9.36 32.52
CA MET A 41 -26.49 8.95 31.12
C MET A 41 -26.41 10.15 30.17
N ILE A 42 -27.17 11.21 30.46
CA ILE A 42 -27.13 12.44 29.65
C ILE A 42 -25.78 13.14 29.77
N GLN A 43 -25.19 13.22 30.95
CA GLN A 43 -23.83 13.76 31.12
C GLN A 43 -22.80 12.96 30.34
N LEU A 44 -22.93 11.63 30.32
CA LEU A 44 -22.05 10.76 29.55
C LEU A 44 -22.23 10.96 28.04
N LEU A 45 -23.47 11.08 27.55
CA LEU A 45 -23.76 11.39 26.14
C LEU A 45 -23.24 12.76 25.72
N ASP A 46 -23.31 13.75 26.61
CA ASP A 46 -22.76 15.09 26.39
C ASP A 46 -21.23 15.05 26.23
N GLY A 47 -20.54 14.35 27.14
CA GLY A 47 -19.10 14.12 27.02
C GLY A 47 -18.72 13.36 25.74
N MET A 48 -19.51 12.36 25.34
CA MET A 48 -19.33 11.67 24.07
C MET A 48 -19.52 12.60 22.87
N ALA A 49 -20.48 13.51 22.92
CA ALA A 49 -20.71 14.49 21.84
C ALA A 49 -19.53 15.46 21.71
N GLU A 50 -18.96 15.92 22.83
CA GLU A 50 -17.76 16.76 22.83
C GLU A 50 -16.53 16.03 22.29
N ASP A 51 -16.28 14.81 22.76
CA ASP A 51 -15.17 13.98 22.28
C ASP A 51 -15.33 13.67 20.78
N HIS A 52 -16.56 13.43 20.32
CA HIS A 52 -16.86 13.21 18.91
C HIS A 52 -16.54 14.44 18.06
N GLU A 53 -16.91 15.65 18.51
CA GLU A 53 -16.56 16.88 17.79
C GLU A 53 -15.04 17.06 17.71
N ARG A 54 -14.31 16.84 18.81
CA ARG A 54 -12.85 16.89 18.82
C ARG A 54 -12.22 15.87 17.86
N LEU A 55 -12.80 14.68 17.75
CA LEU A 55 -12.35 13.66 16.80
C LEU A 55 -12.58 14.10 15.35
N ASN A 56 -13.72 14.70 15.03
CA ASN A 56 -13.99 15.20 13.68
C ASN A 56 -12.99 16.29 13.28
N VAL A 57 -12.66 17.23 14.17
CA VAL A 57 -11.65 18.26 13.89
C VAL A 57 -10.31 17.63 13.52
N ARG A 58 -9.84 16.65 14.31
CA ARG A 58 -8.59 15.94 14.04
C ARG A 58 -8.62 15.13 12.74
N LEU A 59 -9.78 14.59 12.39
CA LEU A 59 -9.95 13.85 11.14
C LEU A 59 -9.83 14.80 9.94
N THR A 60 -10.47 15.97 10.00
CA THR A 60 -10.33 16.99 8.96
C THR A 60 -8.89 17.49 8.83
N GLU A 61 -8.19 17.73 9.94
CA GLU A 61 -6.76 18.05 9.91
C GLU A 61 -5.94 16.93 9.22
N LEU A 62 -6.26 15.66 9.47
CA LEU A 62 -5.60 14.53 8.80
C LEU A 62 -5.93 14.43 7.31
N GLU A 63 -7.17 14.74 6.92
CA GLU A 63 -7.56 14.82 5.51
C GLU A 63 -6.71 15.88 4.78
N GLU A 64 -6.56 17.06 5.37
CA GLU A 64 -5.67 18.12 4.83
C GLU A 64 -4.22 17.67 4.74
N TYR A 65 -3.69 16.96 5.74
CA TYR A 65 -2.33 16.42 5.68
C TYR A 65 -2.17 15.36 4.58
N VAL A 66 -3.17 14.51 4.37
CA VAL A 66 -3.12 13.49 3.31
C VAL A 66 -3.20 14.14 1.94
N GLU A 67 -4.04 15.15 1.75
CA GLU A 67 -4.08 15.93 0.51
C GLU A 67 -2.73 16.61 0.22
N ALA A 68 -2.08 17.18 1.23
CA ALA A 68 -0.75 17.77 1.07
C ALA A 68 0.31 16.72 0.67
N VAL A 69 0.25 15.51 1.25
CA VAL A 69 1.16 14.43 0.87
C VAL A 69 0.88 13.95 -0.56
N ASP A 70 -0.38 13.88 -0.97
CA ASP A 70 -0.77 13.52 -2.35
C ASP A 70 -0.23 14.55 -3.36
N GLU A 71 -0.35 15.84 -3.05
CA GLU A 71 0.21 16.93 -3.86
C GLU A 71 1.75 16.83 -3.96
N ASP A 72 2.44 16.65 -2.84
CA ASP A 72 3.90 16.48 -2.80
C ASP A 72 4.35 15.25 -3.61
N LEU A 73 3.62 14.14 -3.53
CA LEU A 73 3.93 12.93 -4.30
C LEU A 73 3.70 13.15 -5.80
N ASN A 74 2.63 13.86 -6.18
CA ASN A 74 2.40 14.21 -7.58
C ASN A 74 3.52 15.10 -8.14
N GLU A 75 4.09 16.02 -7.35
CA GLU A 75 5.27 16.78 -7.77
C GLU A 75 6.49 15.87 -8.02
N VAL A 76 6.72 14.88 -7.15
CA VAL A 76 7.79 13.89 -7.33
C VAL A 76 7.56 13.04 -8.57
N GLU A 77 6.32 12.59 -8.80
CA GLU A 77 5.95 11.83 -10.00
C GLU A 77 6.23 12.63 -11.26
N LEU A 78 5.83 13.91 -11.30
CA LEU A 78 6.15 14.79 -12.43
C LEU A 78 7.67 14.94 -12.62
N LEU A 79 8.44 15.15 -11.56
CA LEU A 79 9.91 15.24 -11.69
C LEU A 79 10.54 13.95 -12.23
N VAL A 80 10.07 12.79 -11.79
CA VAL A 80 10.63 11.49 -12.21
C VAL A 80 10.15 11.09 -13.61
N TYR A 81 8.87 11.29 -13.91
CA TYR A 81 8.29 10.89 -15.19
C TYR A 81 8.52 11.93 -16.30
N ASP A 82 8.53 13.25 -16.01
CA ASP A 82 8.87 14.28 -17.01
C ASP A 82 10.37 14.22 -17.38
N GLU A 83 11.27 13.83 -16.46
CA GLU A 83 12.68 13.54 -16.80
C GLU A 83 12.82 12.29 -17.70
N MET A 84 11.80 11.42 -17.77
CA MET A 84 11.75 10.27 -18.67
C MET A 84 10.99 10.54 -19.98
N GLU A 85 10.23 11.63 -20.11
CA GLU A 85 9.54 11.99 -21.37
C GLU A 85 10.46 12.71 -22.40
N ASP A 86 11.58 13.31 -21.98
CA ASP A 86 12.61 13.82 -22.90
C ASP A 86 13.54 12.69 -23.42
N ALA A 87 13.33 11.45 -22.97
CA ALA A 87 13.76 10.25 -23.67
C ALA A 87 12.64 9.81 -24.61
N GLU A 88 12.52 10.48 -25.77
CA GLU A 88 11.73 10.00 -26.93
C GLU A 88 12.32 8.71 -27.56
N ASP A 89 13.05 7.92 -26.80
CA ASP A 89 13.25 6.51 -27.09
C ASP A 89 12.47 5.78 -25.99
N GLU A 90 11.48 4.98 -26.40
CA GLU A 90 10.99 3.84 -25.64
C GLU A 90 12.19 2.91 -25.35
N GLU A 91 13.14 3.34 -24.53
CA GLU A 91 14.05 2.45 -23.86
C GLU A 91 13.17 1.77 -22.82
N ASP A 92 12.56 0.67 -23.28
CA ASP A 92 12.57 -0.59 -22.55
C ASP A 92 13.59 -0.44 -21.43
N ILE A 93 13.14 -0.40 -20.17
CA ILE A 93 13.97 -0.15 -18.98
C ILE A 93 15.06 -1.24 -18.81
N GLY A 94 15.37 -1.98 -19.87
CA GLY A 94 16.21 -3.14 -19.92
C GLY A 94 15.68 -4.16 -18.94
N PHE A 95 14.38 -4.26 -18.67
CA PHE A 95 13.87 -5.20 -17.68
C PHE A 95 12.66 -5.95 -18.22
N TRP A 96 12.83 -7.26 -18.39
CA TRP A 96 11.76 -8.17 -18.76
C TRP A 96 11.12 -8.78 -17.51
N GLU A 97 9.80 -8.66 -17.41
CA GLU A 97 9.02 -9.34 -16.37
C GLU A 97 8.56 -10.71 -16.86
N MET A 98 8.88 -11.75 -16.10
CA MET A 98 8.43 -13.12 -16.36
C MET A 98 7.93 -13.80 -15.10
N THR A 99 7.00 -14.73 -15.24
CA THR A 99 6.49 -15.53 -14.12
C THR A 99 7.25 -16.84 -14.00
N CYS A 100 7.72 -17.18 -12.79
CA CYS A 100 8.31 -18.48 -12.55
C CYS A 100 7.27 -19.60 -12.71
N PRO A 101 7.52 -20.66 -13.50
CA PRO A 101 6.58 -21.77 -13.67
C PRO A 101 6.43 -22.65 -12.41
N ASP A 102 7.40 -22.63 -11.48
CA ASP A 102 7.39 -23.48 -10.28
C ASP A 102 6.76 -22.80 -9.06
N CYS A 103 7.05 -21.52 -8.80
CA CYS A 103 6.53 -20.80 -7.63
C CYS A 103 5.51 -19.71 -7.97
N HIS A 104 5.28 -19.41 -9.25
CA HIS A 104 4.37 -18.37 -9.74
C HIS A 104 4.70 -16.94 -9.25
N GLU A 105 5.92 -16.72 -8.78
CA GLU A 105 6.43 -15.40 -8.44
C GLU A 105 6.88 -14.65 -9.70
N SER A 106 6.67 -13.34 -9.75
CA SER A 106 7.23 -12.50 -10.81
C SER A 106 8.73 -12.30 -10.60
N ILE A 107 9.48 -12.39 -11.69
CA ILE A 107 10.93 -12.21 -11.75
C ILE A 107 11.19 -11.10 -12.75
N LEU A 108 11.97 -10.10 -12.34
CA LEU A 108 12.48 -9.04 -13.20
C LEU A 108 13.90 -9.38 -13.65
N VAL A 109 14.14 -9.32 -14.95
CA VAL A 109 15.37 -9.79 -15.59
C VAL A 109 15.95 -8.66 -16.44
N ASN A 110 17.23 -8.31 -16.23
CA ASN A 110 17.88 -7.25 -17.01
C ASN A 110 18.11 -7.71 -18.47
N GLU A 111 17.67 -6.95 -19.46
CA GLU A 111 17.77 -7.23 -20.90
C GLU A 111 19.25 -7.29 -21.37
N GLU A 112 20.15 -6.58 -20.68
CA GLU A 112 21.59 -6.62 -20.93
C GLU A 112 22.17 -8.05 -20.91
N ILE A 113 21.52 -8.99 -20.19
CA ILE A 113 21.98 -10.39 -20.16
C ILE A 113 21.75 -11.13 -21.49
N PHE A 114 20.81 -10.65 -22.31
CA PHE A 114 20.44 -11.24 -23.60
C PHE A 114 21.22 -10.62 -24.77
N GLU A 115 22.02 -9.56 -24.55
CA GLU A 115 22.83 -8.88 -25.58
C GLU A 115 23.78 -9.82 -26.36
N SER A 116 24.16 -10.94 -25.75
CA SER A 116 25.03 -11.94 -26.38
C SER A 116 24.30 -12.88 -27.37
N GLY A 117 22.98 -12.71 -27.56
CA GLY A 117 22.17 -13.43 -28.53
C GLY A 117 22.08 -14.93 -28.21
N GLY A 118 21.33 -15.29 -27.16
CA GLY A 118 21.15 -16.69 -26.79
C GLY A 118 20.30 -16.93 -25.54
N MET A 119 20.19 -18.20 -25.17
CA MET A 119 19.48 -18.65 -23.96
C MET A 119 20.34 -18.42 -22.71
N VAL A 120 19.75 -17.85 -21.65
CA VAL A 120 20.44 -17.58 -20.38
C VAL A 120 19.85 -18.40 -19.24
N ASP A 121 20.74 -18.98 -18.42
CA ASP A 121 20.38 -19.70 -17.21
C ASP A 121 20.18 -18.71 -16.04
N LEU A 122 18.94 -18.54 -15.59
CA LEU A 122 18.56 -17.69 -14.48
C LEU A 122 18.11 -18.52 -13.28
N LYS A 123 18.54 -18.12 -12.08
CA LYS A 123 18.11 -18.76 -10.84
C LYS A 123 16.97 -17.95 -10.22
N CYS A 124 15.82 -18.58 -10.00
CA CYS A 124 14.71 -17.92 -9.30
C CYS A 124 15.13 -17.61 -7.84
N PRO A 125 14.98 -16.36 -7.35
CA PRO A 125 15.33 -15.99 -5.98
C PRO A 125 14.39 -16.58 -4.92
N GLN A 126 13.19 -17.00 -5.32
CA GLN A 126 12.16 -17.50 -4.40
C GLN A 126 12.23 -19.02 -4.21
N CYS A 127 12.47 -19.79 -5.28
CA CYS A 127 12.44 -21.27 -5.24
C CYS A 127 13.76 -21.93 -5.62
N ASP A 128 14.79 -21.15 -5.96
CA ASP A 128 16.10 -21.62 -6.38
C ASP A 128 16.12 -22.50 -7.64
N THR A 129 15.01 -22.57 -8.39
CA THR A 129 14.95 -23.29 -9.67
C THR A 129 15.77 -22.56 -10.74
N LEU A 130 16.52 -23.33 -11.53
CA LEU A 130 17.17 -22.88 -12.76
C LEU A 130 16.16 -22.83 -13.91
N LEU A 131 16.04 -21.65 -14.50
CA LEU A 131 15.18 -21.32 -15.64
C LEU A 131 16.06 -21.00 -16.84
N ILE A 132 15.70 -21.51 -18.01
CA ILE A 132 16.33 -21.14 -19.28
C ILE A 132 15.40 -20.14 -19.95
N VAL A 133 15.90 -18.93 -20.20
CA VAL A 133 15.13 -17.84 -20.79
C VAL A 133 15.74 -17.47 -22.12
N SER A 134 14.93 -17.35 -23.17
CA SER A 134 15.35 -16.82 -24.48
C SER A 134 15.01 -15.34 -24.62
N ASP A 135 15.67 -14.71 -25.59
CA ASP A 135 15.39 -13.40 -26.18
C ASP A 135 14.06 -13.33 -26.95
N GLU A 136 13.23 -14.38 -26.91
CA GLU A 136 11.86 -14.38 -27.44
C GLU A 136 10.81 -14.51 -26.31
N GLY A 137 11.24 -14.51 -25.03
CA GLY A 137 10.35 -14.59 -23.87
C GLY A 137 9.90 -16.02 -23.49
N ASP A 138 10.50 -17.04 -24.12
CA ASP A 138 10.19 -18.43 -23.79
C ASP A 138 10.94 -18.88 -22.52
N VAL A 139 10.18 -19.24 -21.49
CA VAL A 139 10.69 -19.75 -20.22
C VAL A 139 10.63 -21.27 -20.22
N ASN A 140 11.78 -21.91 -20.40
CA ASN A 140 11.91 -23.36 -20.42
C ASN A 140 12.62 -23.89 -19.17
N ARG A 141 12.23 -25.08 -18.71
CA ARG A 141 12.97 -25.80 -17.68
C ARG A 141 14.10 -26.60 -18.36
N PRO A 142 15.33 -26.63 -17.83
CA PRO A 142 16.36 -27.54 -18.35
C PRO A 142 15.85 -28.99 -18.25
N GLU A 143 15.66 -29.64 -19.39
CA GLU A 143 15.39 -31.07 -19.43
C GLU A 143 16.60 -31.79 -18.79
N ARG A 144 16.35 -32.52 -17.70
CA ARG A 144 17.36 -33.34 -17.03
C ARG A 144 17.78 -34.49 -17.97
N SER A 145 18.69 -34.23 -18.88
CA SER A 145 19.53 -35.27 -19.47
C SER A 145 20.78 -35.39 -18.60
N GLY A 146 20.84 -36.49 -17.84
CA GLY A 146 22.00 -36.80 -17.02
C GLY A 146 23.22 -37.05 -17.89
N GLN A 147 24.15 -36.11 -17.91
CA GLN A 147 25.56 -36.41 -18.13
C GLN A 147 26.38 -35.26 -17.54
N SER A 148 27.04 -35.51 -16.41
CA SER A 148 27.97 -34.56 -15.80
C SER A 148 29.05 -34.15 -16.81
N PRO A 149 29.36 -32.85 -17.00
CA PRO A 149 30.65 -32.48 -17.53
C PRO A 149 31.69 -32.70 -16.43
N VAL A 150 32.63 -33.58 -16.74
CA VAL A 150 33.83 -33.83 -15.97
C VAL A 150 34.56 -32.50 -15.75
N ILE A 151 34.76 -32.15 -14.49
CA ILE A 151 35.72 -31.12 -14.09
C ILE A 151 37.11 -31.63 -14.50
N GLN A 152 37.77 -30.95 -15.44
CA GLN A 152 39.23 -30.99 -15.54
C GLN A 152 39.78 -29.60 -15.26
N THR A 153 40.32 -29.49 -14.05
CA THR A 153 41.14 -28.40 -13.58
C THR A 153 42.45 -28.30 -14.37
N ALA A 154 42.90 -27.06 -14.50
CA ALA A 154 44.14 -26.56 -15.08
C ALA A 154 45.37 -27.49 -14.99
N GLU A 155 46.21 -27.44 -16.04
CA GLU A 155 47.66 -27.43 -15.87
C GLU A 155 48.35 -26.68 -17.01
N SER A 156 49.20 -25.75 -16.60
CA SER A 156 50.17 -24.99 -17.41
C SER A 156 51.17 -25.86 -18.15
N SER A 157 51.72 -25.32 -19.25
CA SER A 157 53.13 -25.42 -19.73
C SER A 157 53.19 -25.78 -21.23
N VAL A 158 53.70 -24.91 -22.13
CA VAL A 158 55.12 -24.69 -22.52
C VAL A 158 55.35 -25.23 -23.95
N GLU A 159 56.02 -24.40 -24.79
CA GLU A 159 56.74 -24.71 -26.05
C GLU A 159 55.90 -25.20 -27.26
N GLN A 160 56.00 -24.67 -28.48
CA GLN A 160 57.06 -23.93 -29.21
C GLN A 160 56.43 -23.02 -30.27
#